data_AF-A0AAW8JF31-F1
#
_entry.id   AF-A0AAW8JF31-F1
#
_cell.length_a   1.000
_cell.length_b   1.000
_cell.length_c   1.000
_cell.angle_alpha   90.00
_cell.angle_beta   90.00
_cell.angle_gamma   90.00
#
_symmetry.space_group_name_H-M   'P 1'
#
loop_
_entity.id
_entity.type
_entity.pdbx_description
1 polymer ?
#
loop_
_entity_poly.entity_id
_entity_poly.type
_entity_poly.pdbx_seq_one_letter_code
_entity_poly.pdbx_strand_id
1 'polypeptide(L)'
;MKNRIFIFAIIIGITISAKVVFSRNSETQINIGFDEKIKKEDVVITLNTYGYIIKGEEPSIYVGETKKYIPLYKDAKIQEYKDSDINKYSDYYIYAKYNNKYAKMKYSNPLVMGSNETKIHIFINSLNDVEYLSSSTVIQSTQTIADNSFQEIEKFKENKHDLKMFSYLNNL
;
A
#
# COMPACT_ATOMS: atom_id res chain seq x y z
N MET A 1 -50.40 -38.66 -47.71
CA MET A 1 -49.17 -37.97 -48.17
C MET A 1 -49.34 -36.48 -47.86
N LYS A 2 -48.55 -35.95 -46.91
CA LYS A 2 -47.44 -35.00 -47.18
C LYS A 2 -47.98 -33.63 -47.67
N ASN A 3 -47.82 -32.49 -47.01
CA ASN A 3 -46.66 -31.98 -46.27
C ASN A 3 -47.08 -30.93 -45.23
N ARG A 4 -46.46 -31.00 -44.05
CA ARG A 4 -46.43 -29.90 -43.06
C ARG A 4 -45.26 -28.98 -43.44
N ILE A 5 -45.52 -27.70 -43.62
CA ILE A 5 -44.50 -26.68 -43.82
C ILE A 5 -44.09 -26.18 -42.43
N PHE A 6 -42.86 -26.50 -42.02
CA PHE A 6 -42.23 -25.93 -40.83
C PHE A 6 -41.58 -24.60 -41.20
N ILE A 7 -42.06 -23.50 -40.64
CA ILE A 7 -41.43 -22.18 -40.72
C ILE A 7 -40.41 -22.11 -39.58
N PHE A 8 -39.12 -22.13 -39.91
CA PHE A 8 -38.05 -21.84 -38.96
C PHE A 8 -37.93 -20.33 -38.78
N ALA A 9 -38.34 -19.82 -37.62
CA ALA A 9 -38.03 -18.46 -37.21
C ALA A 9 -36.56 -18.40 -36.75
N ILE A 10 -35.72 -17.71 -37.52
CA ILE A 10 -34.34 -17.40 -37.13
C ILE A 10 -34.39 -16.28 -36.09
N ILE A 11 -34.22 -16.62 -34.82
CA ILE A 11 -34.02 -15.64 -33.75
C ILE A 11 -32.56 -15.19 -33.84
N ILE A 12 -32.34 -13.99 -34.39
CA ILE A 12 -31.05 -13.31 -34.34
C ILE A 12 -30.84 -12.88 -32.87
N GLY A 13 -30.01 -13.65 -32.15
CA GLY A 13 -29.61 -13.32 -30.79
C GLY A 13 -28.76 -12.05 -30.81
N ILE A 14 -29.34 -10.94 -30.34
CA ILE A 14 -28.58 -9.75 -29.97
C ILE A 14 -27.87 -10.11 -28.66
N THR A 15 -26.61 -10.51 -28.73
CA THR A 15 -25.76 -10.55 -27.55
C THR A 15 -25.41 -9.11 -27.18
N ILE A 16 -26.25 -8.49 -26.35
CA ILE A 16 -25.84 -7.32 -25.58
C ILE A 16 -24.81 -7.85 -24.59
N SER A 17 -23.53 -7.80 -24.95
CA SER A 17 -22.44 -7.95 -23.99
C SER A 17 -22.50 -6.73 -23.08
N ALA A 18 -23.33 -6.82 -22.05
CA ALA A 18 -23.25 -5.93 -20.91
C ALA A 18 -21.84 -6.09 -20.36
N LYS A 19 -20.96 -5.11 -20.65
CA LYS A 19 -19.75 -4.92 -19.86
C LYS A 19 -20.24 -4.61 -18.45
N VAL A 20 -20.36 -5.64 -17.63
CA VAL A 20 -20.43 -5.47 -16.18
C VAL A 20 -19.11 -4.83 -15.81
N VAL A 21 -19.11 -3.51 -15.68
CA VAL A 21 -18.03 -2.79 -15.04
C VAL A 21 -18.10 -3.22 -13.58
N PHE A 22 -17.35 -4.26 -13.23
CA PHE A 22 -17.05 -4.58 -11.85
C PHE A 22 -16.29 -3.39 -11.28
N SER A 23 -17.03 -2.42 -10.74
CA SER A 23 -16.50 -1.44 -9.81
C SER A 23 -16.10 -2.23 -8.57
N ARG A 24 -14.84 -2.70 -8.53
CA ARG A 24 -14.24 -3.15 -7.28
C ARG A 24 -14.15 -1.92 -6.40
N ASN A 25 -15.09 -1.78 -5.47
CA ASN A 25 -14.90 -0.90 -4.31
C ASN A 25 -13.74 -1.51 -3.51
N SER A 26 -12.52 -1.12 -3.84
CA SER A 26 -11.33 -1.66 -3.20
C SER A 26 -11.18 -1.01 -1.83
N GLU A 27 -11.78 -1.66 -0.82
CA GLU A 27 -11.60 -1.27 0.57
C GLU A 27 -10.11 -1.24 0.92
N THR A 28 -9.71 -0.22 1.68
CA THR A 28 -8.35 -0.10 2.20
C THR A 28 -8.36 -0.45 3.68
N GLN A 29 -7.54 -1.42 4.06
CA GLN A 29 -7.34 -1.84 5.44
C GLN A 29 -5.87 -1.66 5.81
N ILE A 30 -5.62 -0.88 6.86
CA ILE A 30 -4.28 -0.64 7.39
C ILE A 30 -4.23 -1.15 8.82
N ASN A 31 -3.31 -2.07 9.07
CA ASN A 31 -3.04 -2.63 10.39
C ASN A 31 -1.63 -2.28 10.82
N ILE A 32 -1.49 -1.75 12.03
CA ILE A 32 -0.20 -1.32 12.58
C ILE A 32 0.04 -2.07 13.89
N GLY A 33 1.08 -2.89 13.91
CA GLY A 33 1.52 -3.66 15.07
C GLY A 33 2.85 -3.18 15.62
N PHE A 34 3.08 -3.42 16.90
CA PHE A 34 4.28 -3.01 17.62
C PHE A 34 4.78 -4.16 18.47
N ASP A 35 6.09 -4.39 18.45
CA ASP A 35 6.79 -5.18 19.45
C ASP A 35 6.62 -4.52 20.84
N GLU A 36 6.57 -5.34 21.89
CA GLU A 36 6.26 -4.90 23.26
C GLU A 36 7.22 -3.84 23.79
N LYS A 37 8.47 -3.85 23.34
CA LYS A 37 9.49 -2.88 23.76
C LYS A 37 9.44 -1.54 23.03
N ILE A 38 8.58 -1.41 22.02
CA ILE A 38 8.41 -0.17 21.26
C ILE A 38 7.41 0.73 21.98
N LYS A 39 7.86 1.92 22.35
CA LYS A 39 6.98 2.97 22.85
C LYS A 39 6.20 3.55 21.69
N LYS A 40 4.90 3.28 21.68
CA LYS A 40 3.97 3.64 20.60
C LYS A 40 3.86 5.15 20.42
N GLU A 41 4.03 5.90 21.50
CA GLU A 41 3.93 7.35 21.53
C GLU A 41 5.07 8.02 20.74
N ASP A 42 6.22 7.36 20.65
CA ASP A 42 7.43 7.90 19.99
C ASP A 42 7.47 7.57 18.49
N VAL A 43 6.40 6.96 17.96
CA VAL A 43 6.30 6.52 16.57
C VAL A 43 5.41 7.44 15.75
N VAL A 44 5.92 7.84 14.58
CA VAL A 44 5.14 8.48 13.52
C VAL A 44 5.30 7.69 12.22
N ILE A 45 4.21 7.41 11.52
CA ILE A 45 4.20 6.65 10.26
C ILE A 45 3.42 7.42 9.20
N THR A 46 4.01 7.53 8.02
CA THR A 46 3.34 8.02 6.82
C THR A 46 3.47 7.02 5.67
N LEU A 47 2.54 7.11 4.73
CA LEU A 47 2.56 6.37 3.49
C LEU A 47 2.70 7.33 2.32
N ASN A 48 3.64 7.03 1.43
CA ASN A 48 3.83 7.70 0.15
C ASN A 48 3.42 6.76 -0.98
N THR A 49 2.55 7.22 -1.87
CA THR A 49 2.14 6.46 -3.05
C THR A 49 3.25 6.40 -4.09
N TYR A 50 3.45 5.25 -4.74
CA TYR A 50 4.53 5.02 -5.71
C TYR A 50 4.07 4.12 -6.88
N GLY A 51 4.86 4.10 -7.95
CA GLY A 51 4.73 3.12 -9.03
C GLY A 51 3.73 3.55 -10.08
N TYR A 52 2.62 2.83 -10.21
CA TYR A 52 1.60 3.02 -11.24
C TYR A 52 0.24 3.35 -10.64
N ILE A 53 -0.56 4.12 -11.38
CA ILE A 53 -2.00 4.21 -11.12
C ILE A 53 -2.68 2.94 -11.66
N ILE A 54 -3.43 2.26 -10.80
CA ILE A 54 -4.26 1.11 -11.15
C ILE A 54 -5.59 1.64 -11.73
N LYS A 55 -5.97 1.16 -12.92
CA LYS A 55 -7.27 1.43 -13.53
C LYS A 55 -7.91 0.09 -13.92
N GLY A 56 -8.98 -0.28 -13.25
CA GLY A 56 -9.55 -1.63 -13.42
C GLY A 56 -8.61 -2.66 -12.80
N GLU A 57 -8.17 -3.64 -13.60
CA GLU A 57 -7.35 -4.77 -13.13
C GLU A 57 -5.86 -4.62 -13.45
N GLU A 58 -5.45 -3.56 -14.16
CA GLU A 58 -4.08 -3.42 -14.64
C GLU A 58 -3.41 -2.09 -14.22
N PRO A 59 -2.08 -2.10 -13.97
CA PRO A 59 -1.27 -0.89 -13.90
C PRO A 59 -1.39 -0.11 -15.22
N SER A 60 -1.80 1.16 -15.15
CA SER A 60 -2.12 1.94 -16.35
C SER A 60 -1.09 3.03 -16.66
N ILE A 61 -0.74 3.85 -15.66
CA ILE A 61 0.09 5.04 -15.84
C ILE A 61 1.19 5.02 -14.80
N TYR A 62 2.44 4.99 -15.24
CA TYR A 62 3.58 5.13 -14.33
C TYR A 62 3.66 6.56 -13.81
N VAL A 63 3.69 6.70 -12.48
CA VAL A 63 3.80 7.97 -11.77
C VAL A 63 5.07 8.07 -10.92
N GLY A 64 5.74 6.94 -10.66
CA GLY A 64 6.99 6.92 -9.89
C GLY A 64 6.83 7.51 -8.48
N GLU A 65 7.82 8.29 -8.04
CA GLU A 65 7.80 8.98 -6.74
C GLU A 65 6.79 10.12 -6.73
N THR A 66 5.83 10.07 -5.81
CA THR A 66 4.81 11.12 -5.66
C THR A 66 5.15 12.03 -4.48
N LYS A 67 4.70 13.28 -4.48
CA LYS A 67 4.84 14.17 -3.30
C LYS A 67 3.73 13.98 -2.25
N LYS A 68 2.74 13.14 -2.54
CA LYS A 68 1.58 12.89 -1.69
C LYS A 68 2.00 11.96 -0.56
N TYR A 69 1.80 12.40 0.68
CA TYR A 69 1.95 11.55 1.85
C TYR A 69 0.64 11.52 2.62
N ILE A 70 0.41 10.41 3.30
CA ILE A 70 -0.79 10.17 4.09
C ILE A 70 -0.32 9.77 5.49
N PRO A 71 -0.58 10.58 6.53
CA PRO A 71 -0.33 10.18 7.89
C PRO A 71 -1.14 8.92 8.22
N LEU A 72 -0.47 7.90 8.73
CA LEU A 72 -1.11 6.64 9.14
C LEU A 72 -1.15 6.49 10.66
N TYR A 73 -0.11 6.96 11.34
CA TYR A 73 0.03 6.82 12.78
C TYR A 73 0.81 7.98 13.38
N LYS A 74 0.28 8.56 14.46
CA LYS A 74 0.95 9.56 15.32
C LYS A 74 0.20 9.67 16.64
N ASP A 75 0.83 10.22 17.67
CA ASP A 75 0.20 10.42 18.98
C ASP A 75 -0.42 9.12 19.55
N ALA A 76 0.29 8.00 19.34
CA ALA A 76 -0.13 6.64 19.65
C ALA A 76 -1.47 6.18 19.01
N LYS A 77 -1.91 6.81 17.91
CA LYS A 77 -3.21 6.57 17.28
C LYS A 77 -3.11 6.41 15.77
N ILE A 78 -3.92 5.50 15.23
CA ILE A 78 -4.16 5.41 13.79
C ILE A 78 -4.94 6.65 13.34
N GLN A 79 -4.49 7.24 12.24
CA GLN A 79 -5.11 8.42 11.64
C GLN A 79 -6.17 8.02 10.61
N GLU A 80 -7.07 8.94 10.26
CA GLU A 80 -8.08 8.71 9.24
C GLU A 80 -7.47 8.69 7.83
N TYR A 81 -7.66 7.59 7.11
CA TYR A 81 -7.11 7.38 5.77
C TYR A 81 -8.15 6.89 4.74
N LYS A 82 -9.41 6.69 5.14
CA LYS A 82 -10.44 6.06 4.28
C LYS A 82 -10.77 6.89 3.05
N ASP A 83 -10.72 8.21 3.15
CA ASP A 83 -10.98 9.13 2.03
C ASP A 83 -9.74 9.37 1.15
N SER A 84 -8.67 8.60 1.36
CA SER A 84 -7.47 8.71 0.55
C SER A 84 -7.50 7.78 -0.66
N ASP A 85 -6.76 8.15 -1.72
CA ASP A 85 -6.64 7.36 -2.95
C ASP A 85 -5.63 6.20 -2.85
N ILE A 86 -5.35 5.66 -1.66
CA ILE A 86 -4.31 4.61 -1.47
C ILE A 86 -4.56 3.43 -2.42
N ASN A 87 -5.81 2.98 -2.51
CA ASN A 87 -6.22 1.85 -3.34
C ASN A 87 -6.04 2.06 -4.86
N LYS A 88 -5.64 3.25 -5.32
CA LYS A 88 -5.42 3.54 -6.74
C LYS A 88 -3.97 3.33 -7.20
N TYR A 89 -3.06 2.92 -6.32
CA TYR A 89 -1.62 2.84 -6.63
C TYR A 89 -1.08 1.42 -6.52
N SER A 90 -0.11 1.07 -7.36
CA SER A 90 0.52 -0.26 -7.39
C SER A 90 1.43 -0.54 -6.20
N ASP A 91 2.07 0.51 -5.67
CA ASP A 91 3.10 0.38 -4.65
C ASP A 91 3.07 1.57 -3.71
N TYR A 92 3.71 1.38 -2.57
CA TYR A 92 3.86 2.38 -1.53
C TYR A 92 5.27 2.35 -0.96
N TYR A 93 5.70 3.49 -0.46
CA TYR A 93 6.76 3.55 0.54
C TYR A 93 6.14 3.92 1.87
N ILE A 94 6.43 3.11 2.88
CA ILE A 94 6.14 3.40 4.27
C ILE A 94 7.36 4.10 4.84
N TYR A 95 7.17 5.31 5.35
CA TYR A 95 8.20 6.07 6.06
C TYR A 95 7.80 6.16 7.51
N ALA A 96 8.73 5.83 8.41
CA ALA A 96 8.49 5.89 9.83
C ALA A 96 9.61 6.63 10.55
N LYS A 97 9.25 7.29 11.65
CA LYS A 97 10.15 7.88 12.62
C LYS A 97 9.90 7.20 13.96
N TYR A 98 10.98 6.84 14.63
CA TYR A 98 10.94 6.35 16.01
C TYR A 98 12.08 7.03 16.77
N ASN A 99 11.74 7.78 17.82
CA ASN A 99 12.68 8.70 18.46
C ASN A 99 13.29 9.67 17.44
N ASN A 100 14.62 9.70 17.30
CA ASN A 100 15.33 10.55 16.33
C ASN A 100 15.81 9.78 15.09
N LYS A 101 15.35 8.54 14.90
CA LYS A 101 15.74 7.68 13.80
C LYS A 101 14.60 7.47 12.81
N TYR A 102 14.96 7.07 11.61
CA TYR A 102 14.07 6.98 10.46
C TYR A 102 14.21 5.64 9.75
N ALA A 103 13.10 5.10 9.29
CA ALA A 103 13.05 3.87 8.51
C ALA A 103 12.18 4.04 7.28
N LYS A 104 12.49 3.30 6.23
CA LYS A 104 11.71 3.24 4.99
C LYS A 104 11.53 1.77 4.59
N MET A 105 10.34 1.41 4.15
CA MET A 105 10.04 0.09 3.62
C MET A 105 9.19 0.21 2.36
N LYS A 106 9.52 -0.55 1.31
CA LYS A 106 8.66 -0.68 0.13
C LYS A 106 7.54 -1.68 0.40
N TYR A 107 6.34 -1.38 -0.06
CA TYR A 107 5.18 -2.25 0.03
C TYR A 107 4.49 -2.33 -1.33
N SER A 108 4.17 -3.52 -1.82
CA SER A 108 3.40 -3.67 -3.06
C SER A 108 1.93 -3.88 -2.74
N ASN A 109 1.06 -3.13 -3.42
CA ASN A 109 -0.37 -3.21 -3.22
C ASN A 109 -0.88 -4.57 -3.72
N PRO A 110 -1.54 -5.40 -2.88
CA PRO A 110 -2.05 -6.70 -3.31
C PRO A 110 -3.06 -6.64 -4.47
N LEU A 111 -3.64 -5.47 -4.78
CA LEU A 111 -4.46 -5.30 -5.98
C LEU A 111 -3.73 -5.69 -7.27
N VAL A 112 -2.41 -5.46 -7.36
CA VAL A 112 -1.62 -5.86 -8.56
C VAL A 112 -1.43 -7.37 -8.67
N MET A 113 -1.74 -8.10 -7.59
CA MET A 113 -1.72 -9.56 -7.52
C MET A 113 -3.14 -10.15 -7.65
N GLY A 114 -4.12 -9.34 -8.06
CA GLY A 114 -5.49 -9.78 -8.30
C GLY A 114 -6.43 -9.67 -7.09
N SER A 115 -5.96 -9.15 -5.94
CA SER A 115 -6.81 -8.87 -4.77
C SER A 115 -7.93 -7.89 -5.12
N ASN A 116 -9.03 -7.95 -4.38
CA ASN A 116 -10.11 -6.97 -4.42
C ASN A 116 -9.94 -5.86 -3.36
N GLU A 117 -9.02 -6.03 -2.42
CA GLU A 117 -8.80 -5.14 -1.29
C GLU A 117 -7.34 -4.71 -1.23
N THR A 118 -7.11 -3.46 -0.80
CA THR A 118 -5.78 -2.99 -0.44
C THR A 118 -5.55 -3.26 1.05
N LYS A 119 -4.73 -4.25 1.35
CA LYS A 119 -4.33 -4.60 2.73
C LYS A 119 -2.87 -4.22 2.95
N ILE A 120 -2.64 -3.34 3.92
CA ILE A 120 -1.31 -2.90 4.32
C ILE A 120 -1.09 -3.27 5.78
N HIS A 121 -0.16 -4.19 6.03
CA HIS A 121 0.28 -4.55 7.36
C HIS A 121 1.64 -3.92 7.61
N ILE A 122 1.76 -3.17 8.70
CA ILE A 122 2.98 -2.50 9.11
C ILE A 122 3.29 -2.96 10.54
N PHE A 123 4.48 -3.49 10.75
CA PHE A 123 4.96 -3.83 12.08
C PHE A 123 6.24 -3.06 12.36
N ILE A 124 6.33 -2.52 13.58
CA ILE A 124 7.60 -2.05 14.14
C ILE A 124 8.09 -3.14 15.07
N ASN A 125 9.01 -3.94 14.56
CA ASN A 125 9.62 -5.06 15.26
C ASN A 125 10.97 -4.65 15.83
N SER A 126 11.50 -5.43 16.77
CA SER A 126 12.90 -5.24 17.13
C SER A 126 13.61 -6.54 17.53
N LEU A 127 14.79 -6.72 16.96
CA LEU A 127 15.61 -7.92 17.09
C LEU A 127 17.02 -7.50 17.46
N ASN A 128 17.58 -8.03 18.56
CA ASN A 128 18.94 -7.71 19.01
C ASN A 128 19.21 -6.20 19.06
N ASP A 129 18.30 -5.44 19.67
CA ASP A 129 18.35 -3.97 19.81
C ASP A 129 18.36 -3.18 18.47
N VAL A 130 17.92 -3.84 17.39
CA VAL A 130 17.64 -3.18 16.11
C VAL A 130 16.14 -3.12 15.90
N GLU A 131 15.58 -1.91 15.93
CA GLU A 131 14.21 -1.65 15.50
C GLU A 131 14.12 -1.56 13.97
N TYR A 132 13.05 -2.12 13.39
CA TYR A 132 12.87 -2.11 11.94
C TYR A 132 11.39 -2.21 11.53
N LEU A 133 11.11 -1.76 10.31
CA LEU A 133 9.81 -1.94 9.65
C LEU A 133 9.71 -3.32 8.98
N SER A 134 8.54 -3.95 9.11
CA SER A 134 8.21 -5.16 8.36
C SER A 134 6.72 -5.22 7.99
N SER A 135 6.37 -6.15 7.11
CA SER A 135 5.00 -6.49 6.75
C SER A 135 4.44 -7.69 7.52
N SER A 136 5.23 -8.28 8.42
CA SER A 136 4.83 -9.43 9.24
C SER A 136 5.57 -9.48 10.57
N THR A 137 5.06 -10.27 11.52
CA THR A 137 5.73 -10.58 12.79
C THR A 137 6.79 -11.69 12.66
N VAL A 138 6.90 -12.32 11.49
CA VAL A 138 7.92 -13.34 11.25
C VAL A 138 9.28 -12.67 11.06
N ILE A 139 10.30 -13.20 11.73
CA ILE A 139 11.68 -12.72 11.64
C ILE A 139 12.12 -12.76 10.17
N GLN A 140 12.56 -11.60 9.66
CA GLN A 140 13.00 -11.43 8.28
C GLN A 140 14.49 -11.79 8.12
N SER A 141 14.98 -11.83 6.88
CA SER A 141 16.41 -11.97 6.63
C SER A 141 17.20 -10.80 7.22
N THR A 142 18.47 -11.04 7.58
CA THR A 142 19.36 -10.01 8.15
C THR A 142 19.49 -8.79 7.23
N GLN A 143 19.50 -9.02 5.91
CA GLN A 143 19.53 -7.94 4.91
C GLN A 143 18.26 -7.09 4.95
N THR A 144 17.09 -7.74 4.96
CA THR A 144 15.80 -7.05 5.04
C THR A 144 15.67 -6.24 6.34
N ILE A 145 16.14 -6.79 7.45
CA ILE A 145 16.18 -6.07 8.74
C ILE A 145 17.08 -4.84 8.63
N ALA A 146 18.28 -4.99 8.07
CA ALA A 146 19.21 -3.87 7.89
C ALA A 146 18.62 -2.77 6.99
N ASP A 147 18.02 -3.14 5.86
CA ASP A 147 17.45 -2.20 4.89
C ASP A 147 16.25 -1.41 5.46
N ASN A 148 15.44 -2.06 6.29
CA ASN A 148 14.23 -1.46 6.87
C ASN A 148 14.43 -0.96 8.31
N SER A 149 15.66 -0.99 8.83
CA SER A 149 15.95 -0.58 10.20
C SER A 149 15.80 0.92 10.41
N PHE A 150 15.51 1.32 11.65
CA PHE A 150 15.54 2.72 12.04
C PHE A 150 17.00 3.19 12.14
N GLN A 151 17.36 4.15 11.30
CA GLN A 151 18.71 4.67 11.15
C GLN A 151 18.75 6.20 11.29
N GLU A 152 19.94 6.73 11.55
CA GLU A 152 20.17 8.19 11.52
C GLU A 152 19.88 8.74 10.12
N ILE A 153 19.37 9.97 10.04
CA ILE A 153 18.95 10.61 8.78
C ILE A 153 20.08 10.67 7.73
N GLU A 154 21.33 10.69 8.18
CA GLU A 154 22.55 10.70 7.36
C GLU A 154 22.68 9.50 6.43
N LYS A 155 22.03 8.38 6.74
CA LYS A 155 21.97 7.21 5.87
C LYS A 155 21.12 7.43 4.63
N PHE A 156 20.20 8.39 4.66
CA PHE A 156 19.27 8.70 3.58
C PHE A 156 19.64 9.96 2.79
N LYS A 157 20.75 10.62 3.14
CA LYS A 157 21.13 11.94 2.60
C LYS A 157 21.29 12.00 1.08
N GLU A 158 21.55 10.86 0.44
CA GLU A 158 21.75 10.77 -1.00
C GLU A 158 20.43 10.84 -1.77
N ASN A 159 19.30 10.48 -1.14
CA ASN A 159 17.98 10.55 -1.76
C ASN A 159 17.20 11.78 -1.27
N LYS A 160 17.14 12.82 -2.11
CA LYS A 160 16.42 14.06 -1.82
C LYS A 160 14.92 13.86 -1.60
N HIS A 161 14.30 12.89 -2.27
CA HIS A 161 12.88 12.58 -2.09
C HIS A 161 12.64 11.97 -0.71
N ASP A 162 13.49 11.03 -0.29
CA ASP A 162 13.41 10.42 1.03
C ASP A 162 13.60 11.44 2.14
N LEU A 163 14.61 12.32 2.05
CA LEU A 163 14.80 13.41 2.99
C LEU A 163 13.54 14.29 3.11
N LYS A 164 12.89 14.57 1.98
CA LYS A 164 11.65 15.34 1.98
C LYS A 164 10.52 14.59 2.69
N MET A 165 10.35 13.29 2.42
CA MET A 165 9.33 12.49 3.11
C MET A 165 9.60 12.41 4.62
N PHE A 166 10.85 12.22 5.03
CA PHE A 166 11.23 12.22 6.45
C PHE A 166 11.00 13.58 7.12
N SER A 167 11.19 14.70 6.40
CA SER A 167 10.89 16.03 6.93
C SER A 167 9.41 16.20 7.32
N TYR A 168 8.49 15.52 6.63
CA TYR A 168 7.07 15.59 6.98
C TYR A 168 6.77 14.90 8.30
N LEU A 169 7.46 13.80 8.62
CA LEU A 169 7.33 13.12 9.91
C LEU A 169 7.72 14.01 11.09
N ASN A 170 8.59 14.99 10.90
CA ASN A 170 9.00 15.93 11.95
C ASN A 170 8.00 17.06 12.19
N ASN A 171 7.08 17.27 11.26
CA ASN A 171 6.09 18.35 11.31
C ASN A 171 4.69 17.83 11.70
N LEU A 172 4.55 16.53 11.98
CA LEU A 172 3.30 15.85 12.35
C LEU A 172 3.22 15.62 13.86
#